data_AF-A0A3C0K3S5-F1
#
_entry.id   AF-A0A3C0K3S5-F1
#
_cell.length_a   1.000
_cell.length_b   1.000
_cell.length_c   1.000
_cell.angle_alpha   90.00
_cell.angle_beta   90.00
_cell.angle_gamma   90.00
#
_symmetry.space_group_name_H-M   'P 1'
#
loop_
_entity.id
_entity.type
_entity.pdbx_description
1 polymer ?
#
loop_
_entity_poly.entity_id
_entity_poly.type
_entity_poly.pdbx_seq_one_letter_code
_entity_poly.pdbx_strand_id
1 'polypeptide(L)'
;LKQADILFDFDQTHLHDLPEINPDIKWIQATSSGIGQLIDDLNYDTRLPNTIFTTASGIHAQPLAEFCLLSMLMHSRKLTYMMNRQSQKHWERYAGNDLLEKTVLILGMGKIGKRIAEIAHTLGMKVIGITRTKSHRGNIQIDDIVIDTSKHLYKYLNKTDYLILSVPHTPQTDKLIGETELNMLPKGAILINIARGNVVDEQALIKSLYKGHLDGAYLDVFEKEPLPKESPLWSMPNVLISPHSASTSIRENYLITELFCDNLKLYLKNQPLINVFNTKRLY
;
A
#
# COMPACT_ATOMS: atom_id res chain seq x y z
N LEU A 1 -21.49 1.97 25.88
CA LEU A 1 -21.22 0.65 25.26
C LEU A 1 -22.41 -0.30 25.32
N LYS A 2 -22.91 -0.71 26.50
CA LYS A 2 -23.93 -1.77 26.68
C LYS A 2 -25.23 -1.66 25.85
N GLN A 3 -25.61 -0.46 25.41
CA GLN A 3 -26.84 -0.20 24.66
C GLN A 3 -26.56 0.34 23.25
N ALA A 4 -25.30 0.37 22.83
CA ALA A 4 -24.94 0.91 21.52
C ALA A 4 -25.25 -0.12 20.43
N ASP A 5 -25.95 0.30 19.37
CA ASP A 5 -26.12 -0.53 18.17
C ASP A 5 -24.93 -0.40 17.20
N ILE A 6 -24.25 0.74 17.25
CA ILE A 6 -23.18 1.12 16.32
C ILE A 6 -21.98 1.65 17.10
N LEU A 7 -20.78 1.22 16.72
CA LEU A 7 -19.52 1.84 17.17
C LEU A 7 -18.80 2.48 15.99
N PHE A 8 -18.31 3.70 16.20
CA PHE A 8 -17.34 4.35 15.33
C PHE A 8 -15.95 4.13 15.92
N ASP A 9 -15.26 3.16 15.36
CA ASP A 9 -14.06 2.49 15.83
C ASP A 9 -14.22 1.50 17.00
N PHE A 10 -13.17 0.71 17.21
CA PHE A 10 -13.05 -0.18 18.36
C PHE A 10 -12.72 0.62 19.63
N ASP A 11 -13.45 0.34 20.72
CA ASP A 11 -13.13 0.90 22.02
C ASP A 11 -11.85 0.25 22.56
N GLN A 12 -10.76 1.03 22.62
CA GLN A 12 -9.46 0.56 23.08
C GLN A 12 -9.45 0.12 24.56
N THR A 13 -10.39 0.61 25.36
CA THR A 13 -10.50 0.23 26.79
C THR A 13 -11.22 -1.10 26.98
N HIS A 14 -12.05 -1.49 26.01
CA HIS A 14 -12.88 -2.69 26.05
C HIS A 14 -12.64 -3.64 24.87
N LEU A 15 -11.43 -3.61 24.33
CA LEU A 15 -11.09 -4.37 23.13
C LEU A 15 -11.19 -5.89 23.36
N HIS A 16 -10.91 -6.39 24.56
CA HIS A 16 -10.97 -7.84 24.82
C HIS A 16 -12.35 -8.32 25.26
N ASP A 17 -13.12 -7.46 25.93
CA ASP A 17 -14.38 -7.79 26.62
C ASP A 17 -15.63 -7.14 26.00
N LEU A 18 -15.50 -6.46 24.86
CA LEU A 18 -16.64 -5.91 24.11
C LEU A 18 -17.74 -6.94 23.85
N PRO A 19 -17.45 -8.19 23.44
CA PRO A 19 -18.50 -9.19 23.21
C PRO A 19 -19.29 -9.56 24.48
N GLU A 20 -18.69 -9.50 25.67
CA GLU A 20 -19.37 -9.73 26.95
C GLU A 20 -20.17 -8.50 27.39
N ILE A 21 -19.66 -7.30 27.10
CA ILE A 21 -20.32 -6.04 27.47
C ILE A 21 -21.54 -5.78 26.57
N ASN A 22 -21.43 -6.08 25.28
CA ASN A 22 -22.47 -5.85 24.28
C ASN A 22 -22.44 -6.93 23.18
N PRO A 23 -23.01 -8.11 23.44
CA PRO A 23 -23.10 -9.19 22.45
C PRO A 23 -24.03 -8.85 21.27
N ASP A 24 -24.87 -7.83 21.44
CA ASP A 24 -25.89 -7.43 20.46
C ASP A 24 -25.44 -6.32 19.52
N ILE A 25 -24.18 -5.87 19.61
CA ILE A 25 -23.64 -4.82 18.74
C ILE A 25 -23.85 -5.17 17.27
N LYS A 26 -24.45 -4.26 16.50
CA LYS A 26 -24.88 -4.57 15.12
C LYS A 26 -23.83 -4.20 14.10
N TRP A 27 -23.13 -3.08 14.30
CA TRP A 27 -22.16 -2.58 13.32
C TRP A 27 -20.98 -1.87 14.00
N ILE A 28 -19.77 -2.21 13.56
CA ILE A 28 -18.54 -1.52 13.94
C ILE A 28 -17.87 -0.98 12.67
N GLN A 29 -17.77 0.34 12.56
CA GLN A 29 -17.00 1.01 11.51
C GLN A 29 -15.58 1.27 12.03
N ALA A 30 -14.60 0.54 11.52
CA ALA A 30 -13.21 0.82 11.83
C ALA A 30 -12.72 2.08 11.12
N THR A 31 -11.82 2.80 11.79
CA THR A 31 -11.11 3.97 11.24
C THR A 31 -9.87 3.56 10.44
N SER A 32 -9.45 2.29 10.55
CA SER A 32 -8.33 1.72 9.81
C SER A 32 -8.80 0.81 8.66
N SER A 33 -7.92 0.60 7.68
CA SER A 33 -8.16 -0.33 6.56
C SER A 33 -7.80 -1.79 6.88
N GLY A 34 -7.00 -2.02 7.92
CA GLY A 34 -6.38 -3.32 8.22
C GLY A 34 -6.76 -3.85 9.59
N ILE A 35 -8.00 -4.29 9.75
CA ILE A 35 -8.51 -4.81 11.03
C ILE A 35 -8.39 -6.32 11.18
N GLY A 36 -7.88 -7.02 10.17
CA GLY A 36 -8.00 -8.48 10.11
C GLY A 36 -7.30 -9.22 11.24
N GLN A 37 -6.07 -8.83 11.57
CA GLN A 37 -5.34 -9.46 12.69
C GLN A 37 -6.06 -9.23 14.03
N LEU A 38 -6.60 -8.03 14.24
CA LEU A 38 -7.36 -7.69 15.45
C LEU A 38 -8.63 -8.54 15.58
N ILE A 39 -9.37 -8.72 14.48
CA ILE A 39 -10.57 -9.57 14.47
C ILE A 39 -10.22 -11.03 14.75
N ASP A 40 -9.13 -11.54 14.17
CA ASP A 40 -8.65 -12.92 14.32
C ASP A 40 -8.15 -13.18 15.75
N ASP A 41 -7.23 -12.37 16.26
CA ASP A 41 -6.63 -12.50 17.59
C ASP A 41 -7.68 -12.49 18.72
N LEU A 42 -8.73 -11.69 18.54
CA LEU A 42 -9.80 -11.51 19.52
C LEU A 42 -10.99 -12.45 19.30
N ASN A 43 -10.96 -13.25 18.22
CA ASN A 43 -12.03 -14.15 17.80
C ASN A 43 -13.38 -13.44 17.64
N TYR A 44 -13.36 -12.20 17.15
CA TYR A 44 -14.57 -11.37 17.03
C TYR A 44 -15.55 -11.92 16.00
N ASP A 45 -15.07 -12.60 14.96
CA ASP A 45 -15.92 -13.25 13.97
C ASP A 45 -16.81 -14.35 14.58
N THR A 46 -16.33 -15.06 15.61
CA THR A 46 -17.07 -16.10 16.31
C THR A 46 -17.84 -15.58 17.52
N ARG A 47 -17.28 -14.62 18.25
CA ARG A 47 -17.90 -14.02 19.45
C ARG A 47 -18.98 -12.98 19.13
N LEU A 48 -18.90 -12.37 17.94
CA LEU A 48 -19.86 -11.38 17.43
C LEU A 48 -20.36 -11.78 16.02
N PRO A 49 -21.00 -12.95 15.86
CA PRO A 49 -21.29 -13.54 14.55
C PRO A 49 -22.32 -12.76 13.73
N ASN A 50 -23.10 -11.88 14.38
CA ASN A 50 -24.13 -11.06 13.74
C ASN A 50 -23.68 -9.61 13.52
N THR A 51 -22.45 -9.25 13.89
CA THR A 51 -21.92 -7.90 13.77
C THR A 51 -21.35 -7.68 12.38
N ILE A 52 -21.75 -6.59 11.74
CA ILE A 52 -21.14 -6.12 10.49
C ILE A 52 -19.87 -5.34 10.85
N PHE A 53 -18.76 -5.67 10.22
CA PHE A 53 -17.52 -4.90 10.33
C PHE A 53 -17.28 -4.16 9.00
N THR A 54 -17.05 -2.86 9.06
CA THR A 54 -16.61 -2.08 7.89
C THR A 54 -15.25 -1.46 8.17
N THR A 55 -14.47 -1.23 7.11
CA THR A 55 -13.14 -0.63 7.21
C THR A 55 -13.07 0.74 6.56
N ALA A 56 -12.01 1.47 6.84
CA ALA A 56 -11.66 2.69 6.12
C ALA A 56 -10.98 2.43 4.75
N SER A 57 -11.08 1.22 4.20
CA SER A 57 -10.41 0.85 2.94
C SER A 57 -10.66 1.86 1.82
N GLY A 58 -9.59 2.40 1.26
CA GLY A 58 -9.62 3.31 0.12
C GLY A 58 -9.37 4.78 0.43
N ILE A 59 -9.53 5.23 1.68
CA ILE A 59 -9.26 6.64 2.03
C ILE A 59 -7.78 7.01 1.82
N HIS A 60 -6.88 6.03 2.00
CA HIS A 60 -5.44 6.21 1.83
C HIS A 60 -4.97 6.01 0.38
N ALA A 61 -5.86 5.65 -0.56
CA ALA A 61 -5.47 5.35 -1.93
C ALA A 61 -4.84 6.57 -2.63
N GLN A 62 -5.39 7.76 -2.39
CA GLN A 62 -4.86 9.00 -2.96
C GLN A 62 -3.46 9.36 -2.41
N PRO A 63 -3.25 9.55 -1.10
CA PRO A 63 -1.95 9.97 -0.57
C PRO A 63 -0.84 8.95 -0.86
N LEU A 64 -1.13 7.65 -0.80
CA LEU A 64 -0.16 6.62 -1.17
C LEU A 64 0.21 6.65 -2.66
N ALA A 65 -0.76 6.93 -3.54
CA ALA A 65 -0.47 7.10 -4.95
C ALA A 65 0.35 8.37 -5.24
N GLU A 66 0.11 9.45 -4.50
CA GLU A 66 0.93 10.66 -4.54
C GLU A 66 2.37 10.38 -4.06
N PHE A 67 2.57 9.54 -3.04
CA PHE A 67 3.90 9.13 -2.62
C PHE A 67 4.62 8.29 -3.69
N CYS A 68 3.93 7.37 -4.36
CA CYS A 68 4.51 6.64 -5.49
C CYS A 68 4.88 7.59 -6.64
N LEU A 69 4.01 8.55 -6.97
CA LEU A 69 4.30 9.57 -7.97
C LEU A 69 5.53 10.41 -7.59
N LEU A 70 5.57 10.90 -6.35
CA LEU A 70 6.71 11.63 -5.80
C LEU A 70 7.99 10.81 -5.95
N SER A 71 7.97 9.54 -5.55
CA SER A 71 9.12 8.62 -5.64
C SER A 71 9.62 8.46 -7.08
N MET A 72 8.72 8.24 -8.03
CA MET A 72 9.07 8.12 -9.45
C MET A 72 9.66 9.43 -10.01
N LEU A 73 9.09 10.58 -9.65
CA LEU A 73 9.60 11.90 -10.07
C LEU A 73 10.94 12.24 -9.41
N MET A 74 11.12 11.94 -8.13
CA MET A 74 12.38 12.13 -7.41
C MET A 74 13.52 11.37 -8.08
N HIS A 75 13.26 10.11 -8.46
CA HIS A 75 14.21 9.28 -9.18
C HIS A 75 14.48 9.84 -10.59
N SER A 76 13.46 9.89 -11.44
CA SER A 76 13.59 10.27 -12.86
C SER A 76 14.22 11.65 -13.02
N ARG A 77 13.83 12.62 -12.20
CA ARG A 77 14.35 14.00 -12.26
C ARG A 77 15.57 14.24 -11.37
N LYS A 78 16.12 13.18 -10.76
CA LYS A 78 17.35 13.23 -9.93
C LYS A 78 17.29 14.28 -8.81
N LEU A 79 16.20 14.32 -8.06
CA LEU A 79 15.99 15.31 -6.99
C LEU A 79 17.14 15.30 -5.96
N THR A 80 17.58 14.12 -5.53
CA THR A 80 18.68 14.00 -4.56
C THR A 80 19.98 14.62 -5.08
N TYR A 81 20.30 14.42 -6.36
CA TYR A 81 21.45 15.07 -7.00
C TYR A 81 21.27 16.59 -7.01
N MET A 82 20.09 17.10 -7.40
CA MET A 82 19.82 18.54 -7.41
C MET A 82 20.01 19.17 -6.03
N MET A 83 19.43 18.56 -4.99
CA MET A 83 19.53 19.06 -3.62
C MET A 83 20.98 19.08 -3.13
N ASN A 84 21.77 18.07 -3.49
CA ASN A 84 23.20 18.01 -3.15
C ASN A 84 24.01 19.11 -3.86
N ARG A 85 23.75 19.36 -5.15
CA ARG A 85 24.43 20.44 -5.90
C ARG A 85 24.04 21.82 -5.38
N GLN A 86 22.78 22.01 -5.04
CA GLN A 86 22.28 23.24 -4.42
C GLN A 86 22.95 23.51 -3.07
N SER A 87 23.07 22.50 -2.19
CA SER A 87 23.71 22.67 -0.88
C SER A 87 25.20 23.01 -1.00
N GLN A 88 25.86 22.54 -2.06
CA GLN A 88 27.24 22.88 -2.42
C GLN A 88 27.38 24.23 -3.13
N LYS A 89 26.28 24.93 -3.43
CA LYS A 89 26.26 26.13 -4.28
C LYS A 89 26.93 25.91 -5.64
N HIS A 90 26.82 24.70 -6.17
CA HIS A 90 27.45 24.29 -7.42
C HIS A 90 26.44 24.35 -8.57
N TRP A 91 26.71 25.16 -9.59
CA TRP A 91 25.86 25.30 -10.76
C TRP A 91 26.36 24.42 -11.91
N GLU A 92 25.62 23.36 -12.21
CA GLU A 92 25.94 22.43 -13.29
C GLU A 92 24.68 21.97 -13.99
N ARG A 93 24.73 21.90 -15.32
CA ARG A 93 23.65 21.31 -16.12
C ARG A 93 23.76 19.80 -16.07
N TYR A 94 22.63 19.13 -15.85
CA TYR A 94 22.53 17.68 -15.87
C TYR A 94 21.28 17.26 -16.64
N ALA A 95 21.22 15.98 -17.02
CA ALA A 95 20.04 15.36 -17.61
C ALA A 95 19.40 14.38 -16.61
N GLY A 96 18.10 14.52 -16.41
CA GLY A 96 17.25 13.49 -15.83
C GLY A 96 16.71 12.56 -16.92
N ASN A 97 15.87 11.63 -16.50
CA ASN A 97 15.06 10.78 -17.36
C ASN A 97 13.59 11.23 -17.30
N ASP A 98 12.81 10.78 -18.26
CA ASP A 98 11.35 10.94 -18.28
C ASP A 98 10.66 9.67 -17.79
N LEU A 99 9.41 9.81 -17.34
CA LEU A 99 8.54 8.66 -17.04
C LEU A 99 7.82 8.13 -18.28
N LEU A 100 7.74 8.92 -19.36
CA LEU A 100 7.10 8.54 -20.61
C LEU A 100 7.65 7.21 -21.12
N GLU A 101 6.76 6.30 -21.53
CA GLU A 101 7.04 4.96 -22.06
C GLU A 101 7.73 3.97 -21.10
N LYS A 102 8.10 4.40 -19.88
CA LYS A 102 8.64 3.53 -18.82
C LYS A 102 7.59 2.56 -18.33
N THR A 103 8.02 1.39 -17.91
CA THR A 103 7.12 0.35 -17.42
C THR A 103 7.02 0.39 -15.90
N VAL A 104 5.80 0.50 -15.39
CA VAL A 104 5.49 0.33 -13.97
C VAL A 104 4.76 -1.00 -13.74
N LEU A 105 5.31 -1.83 -12.87
CA LEU A 105 4.72 -3.08 -12.42
C LEU A 105 4.17 -2.88 -11.01
N ILE A 106 2.86 -3.04 -10.85
CA ILE A 106 2.14 -2.83 -9.60
C ILE A 106 1.69 -4.19 -9.06
N LEU A 107 2.22 -4.60 -7.92
CA LEU A 107 1.74 -5.78 -7.20
C LEU A 107 0.61 -5.34 -6.26
N GLY A 108 -0.60 -5.81 -6.55
CA GLY A 108 -1.81 -5.48 -5.77
C GLY A 108 -2.74 -4.48 -6.46
N MET A 109 -3.61 -4.96 -7.34
CA MET A 109 -4.63 -4.11 -8.01
C MET A 109 -5.90 -3.86 -7.17
N GLY A 110 -5.71 -3.58 -5.87
CA GLY A 110 -6.75 -3.08 -4.97
C GLY A 110 -7.03 -1.59 -5.20
N LYS A 111 -7.73 -0.92 -4.26
CA LYS A 111 -8.05 0.52 -4.38
C LYS A 111 -6.79 1.39 -4.56
N ILE A 112 -5.72 1.08 -3.83
CA ILE A 112 -4.42 1.78 -3.91
C ILE A 112 -3.76 1.54 -5.28
N GLY A 113 -3.52 0.29 -5.65
CA GLY A 113 -2.87 -0.04 -6.92
C GLY A 113 -3.61 0.47 -8.16
N LYS A 114 -4.96 0.47 -8.13
CA LYS A 114 -5.78 1.08 -9.19
C LYS A 114 -5.53 2.58 -9.31
N ARG A 115 -5.47 3.30 -8.20
CA ARG A 115 -5.20 4.74 -8.22
C ARG A 115 -3.80 5.05 -8.74
N ILE A 116 -2.81 4.25 -8.36
CA ILE A 116 -1.44 4.35 -8.87
C ILE A 116 -1.41 4.11 -10.38
N ALA A 117 -2.12 3.08 -10.84
CA ALA A 117 -2.22 2.73 -12.25
C ALA A 117 -2.83 3.85 -13.10
N GLU A 118 -3.91 4.50 -12.62
CA GLU A 118 -4.53 5.67 -13.26
C GLU A 118 -3.53 6.82 -13.43
N ILE A 119 -2.81 7.17 -12.37
CA ILE A 119 -1.84 8.27 -12.38
C ILE A 119 -0.66 7.95 -13.31
N ALA A 120 -0.10 6.74 -13.22
CA ALA A 120 1.02 6.34 -14.06
C ALA A 120 0.65 6.30 -15.55
N HIS A 121 -0.54 5.79 -15.88
CA HIS A 121 -1.05 5.80 -17.24
C HIS A 121 -1.23 7.23 -17.79
N THR A 122 -1.76 8.15 -16.98
CA THR A 122 -1.89 9.58 -17.35
C THR A 122 -0.54 10.23 -17.68
N LEU A 123 0.56 9.72 -17.09
CA LEU A 123 1.92 10.18 -17.38
C LEU A 123 2.56 9.50 -18.61
N GLY A 124 1.81 8.66 -19.33
CA GLY A 124 2.27 7.92 -20.50
C GLY A 124 3.15 6.71 -20.18
N MET A 125 3.10 6.19 -18.95
CA MET A 125 3.79 4.95 -18.56
C MET A 125 3.04 3.71 -19.08
N LYS A 126 3.78 2.64 -19.34
CA LYS A 126 3.22 1.30 -19.58
C LYS A 126 2.89 0.66 -18.24
N VAL A 127 1.61 0.43 -17.97
CA VAL A 127 1.15 -0.05 -16.65
C VAL A 127 0.83 -1.53 -16.69
N ILE A 128 1.43 -2.27 -15.76
CA ILE A 128 1.20 -3.71 -15.57
C ILE A 128 0.76 -3.94 -14.13
N GLY A 129 -0.43 -4.48 -13.93
CA GLY A 129 -0.98 -4.82 -12.63
C GLY A 129 -1.00 -6.32 -12.38
N ILE A 130 -0.57 -6.75 -11.20
CA ILE A 130 -0.64 -8.15 -10.76
C ILE A 130 -1.67 -8.29 -9.63
N THR A 131 -2.57 -9.26 -9.78
CA THR A 131 -3.60 -9.60 -8.78
C THR A 131 -3.58 -11.09 -8.44
N ARG A 132 -4.15 -11.47 -7.30
CA ARG A 132 -4.18 -12.89 -6.85
C ARG A 132 -5.11 -13.76 -7.69
N THR A 133 -6.27 -13.23 -8.07
CA THR A 133 -7.28 -13.94 -8.87
C THR A 133 -7.76 -13.04 -9.99
N LYS A 134 -8.10 -13.62 -11.16
CA LYS A 134 -8.75 -12.90 -12.27
C LYS A 134 -10.14 -12.35 -11.92
N SER A 135 -10.57 -12.47 -10.66
CA SER A 135 -11.94 -12.18 -10.24
C SER A 135 -12.20 -10.69 -10.25
N HIS A 136 -13.17 -10.34 -11.11
CA HIS A 136 -13.74 -9.02 -11.38
C HIS A 136 -12.78 -8.10 -12.14
N ARG A 137 -12.81 -8.24 -13.47
CA ARG A 137 -12.74 -7.13 -14.43
C ARG A 137 -13.74 -6.05 -13.99
N GLY A 138 -13.44 -5.33 -12.92
CA GLY A 138 -14.19 -4.15 -12.54
C GLY A 138 -13.74 -3.05 -13.47
N ASN A 139 -14.40 -2.92 -14.62
CA ASN A 139 -14.49 -1.75 -15.51
C ASN A 139 -13.27 -0.82 -15.65
N ILE A 140 -12.03 -1.30 -15.49
CA ILE A 140 -10.86 -0.53 -15.89
C ILE A 140 -10.65 -0.88 -17.36
N GLN A 141 -11.50 -0.28 -18.20
CA GLN A 141 -11.15 0.06 -19.57
C GLN A 141 -10.29 1.33 -19.50
N ILE A 142 -9.10 1.20 -18.94
CA ILE A 142 -8.04 2.12 -19.35
C ILE A 142 -7.31 1.32 -20.41
N ASP A 143 -7.45 1.79 -21.65
CA ASP A 143 -6.71 1.21 -22.77
C ASP A 143 -5.22 1.12 -22.37
N ASP A 144 -4.57 0.02 -22.72
CA ASP A 144 -3.14 -0.23 -22.46
C ASP A 144 -2.70 -0.57 -21.01
N ILE A 145 -3.61 -0.83 -20.06
CA ILE A 145 -3.24 -1.45 -18.76
C ILE A 145 -3.35 -2.98 -18.82
N VAL A 146 -2.22 -3.66 -18.62
CA VAL A 146 -2.18 -5.13 -18.57
C VAL A 146 -2.44 -5.61 -17.14
N ILE A 147 -3.53 -6.35 -16.90
CA ILE A 147 -3.77 -7.01 -15.60
C ILE A 147 -3.56 -8.53 -15.75
N ASP A 148 -2.64 -9.08 -14.98
CA ASP A 148 -2.39 -10.53 -14.93
C ASP A 148 -2.38 -11.06 -13.48
N THR A 149 -2.19 -12.36 -13.34
CA THR A 149 -2.19 -13.05 -12.05
C THR A 149 -0.79 -13.19 -11.48
N SER A 150 -0.68 -13.39 -10.16
CA SER A 150 0.59 -13.63 -9.47
C SER A 150 1.40 -14.80 -10.06
N LYS A 151 0.74 -15.79 -10.69
CA LYS A 151 1.40 -16.90 -11.39
C LYS A 151 2.29 -16.45 -12.56
N HIS A 152 2.04 -15.27 -13.12
CA HIS A 152 2.77 -14.74 -14.27
C HIS A 152 3.70 -13.57 -13.89
N LEU A 153 3.90 -13.29 -12.59
CA LEU A 153 4.77 -12.21 -12.12
C LEU A 153 6.13 -12.19 -12.84
N TYR A 154 6.80 -13.34 -12.90
CA TYR A 154 8.13 -13.51 -13.50
C TYR A 154 8.22 -13.09 -14.97
N LYS A 155 7.10 -13.10 -15.73
CA LYS A 155 7.05 -12.66 -17.13
C LYS A 155 7.32 -11.16 -17.28
N TYR A 156 7.07 -10.38 -16.23
CA TYR A 156 7.05 -8.92 -16.29
C TYR A 156 8.25 -8.27 -15.59
N LEU A 157 8.92 -8.97 -14.67
CA LEU A 157 10.04 -8.44 -13.89
C LEU A 157 11.14 -7.86 -14.79
N ASN A 158 11.57 -8.59 -15.82
CA ASN A 158 12.67 -8.19 -16.71
C ASN A 158 12.36 -7.01 -17.66
N LYS A 159 11.16 -6.45 -17.62
CA LYS A 159 10.74 -5.27 -18.38
C LYS A 159 10.33 -4.11 -17.48
N THR A 160 10.52 -4.24 -16.18
CA THR A 160 10.02 -3.30 -15.18
C THR A 160 11.06 -2.23 -14.87
N ASP A 161 10.74 -0.95 -15.13
CA ASP A 161 11.56 0.16 -14.66
C ASP A 161 11.23 0.53 -13.21
N TYR A 162 9.96 0.45 -12.83
CA TYR A 162 9.46 0.75 -11.48
C TYR A 162 8.59 -0.40 -10.95
N LEU A 163 9.02 -1.05 -9.87
CA LEU A 163 8.25 -2.08 -9.16
C LEU A 163 7.58 -1.45 -7.93
N ILE A 164 6.25 -1.48 -7.88
CA ILE A 164 5.45 -0.92 -6.78
C ILE A 164 4.75 -2.05 -6.03
N LEU A 165 4.90 -2.08 -4.72
CA LEU A 165 4.30 -3.09 -3.84
C LEU A 165 3.17 -2.46 -3.05
N SER A 166 1.96 -3.00 -3.24
CA SER A 166 0.72 -2.56 -2.58
C SER A 166 -0.20 -3.74 -2.19
N VAL A 167 0.38 -4.94 -2.07
CA VAL A 167 -0.31 -6.15 -1.61
C VAL A 167 -0.44 -6.16 -0.08
N PRO A 168 -1.47 -6.80 0.50
CA PRO A 168 -1.47 -7.09 1.93
C PRO A 168 -0.33 -8.06 2.28
N HIS A 169 0.14 -8.04 3.53
CA HIS A 169 1.03 -9.08 4.06
C HIS A 169 0.21 -10.27 4.52
N THR A 170 0.48 -11.42 3.89
CA THR A 170 -0.11 -12.72 4.21
C THR A 170 0.99 -13.78 4.05
N PRO A 171 0.77 -15.03 4.51
CA PRO A 171 1.76 -16.10 4.28
C PRO A 171 2.14 -16.31 2.81
N GLN A 172 1.29 -15.92 1.86
CA GLN A 172 1.57 -16.04 0.42
C GLN A 172 2.31 -14.82 -0.17
N THR A 173 2.37 -13.71 0.55
CA THR A 173 3.07 -12.48 0.11
C THR A 173 4.25 -12.14 1.01
N ASP A 174 4.48 -12.90 2.07
CA ASP A 174 5.70 -12.86 2.87
C ASP A 174 6.92 -13.13 1.98
N LYS A 175 7.84 -12.17 1.97
CA LYS A 175 9.05 -12.15 1.14
C LYS A 175 8.79 -12.48 -0.32
N LEU A 176 7.64 -12.02 -0.84
CA LEU A 176 7.25 -12.19 -2.25
C LEU A 176 8.33 -11.71 -3.22
N ILE A 177 9.03 -10.63 -2.85
CA ILE A 177 10.18 -10.10 -3.58
C ILE A 177 11.45 -10.43 -2.80
N GLY A 178 12.12 -11.50 -3.19
CA GLY A 178 13.41 -11.92 -2.65
C GLY A 178 14.58 -11.61 -3.60
N GLU A 179 15.74 -12.22 -3.32
CA GLU A 179 16.95 -12.03 -4.15
C GLU A 179 16.73 -12.45 -5.62
N THR A 180 15.98 -13.52 -5.88
CA THR A 180 15.69 -13.98 -7.25
C THR A 180 14.90 -12.94 -8.02
N GLU A 181 13.80 -12.43 -7.46
CA GLU A 181 12.92 -11.47 -8.13
C GLU A 181 13.63 -10.14 -8.35
N LEU A 182 14.39 -9.69 -7.35
CA LEU A 182 15.20 -8.47 -7.44
C LEU A 182 16.24 -8.56 -8.56
N ASN A 183 16.94 -9.70 -8.71
CA ASN A 183 17.93 -9.90 -9.77
C ASN A 183 17.32 -10.05 -11.17
N MET A 184 16.01 -10.35 -11.27
CA MET A 184 15.30 -10.40 -12.55
C MET A 184 14.87 -9.02 -13.04
N LEU A 185 14.88 -8.00 -12.18
CA LEU A 185 14.64 -6.64 -12.61
C LEU A 185 15.81 -6.16 -13.51
N PRO A 186 15.54 -5.27 -14.48
CA PRO A 186 16.60 -4.58 -15.21
C PRO A 186 17.54 -3.84 -14.25
N LYS A 187 18.83 -3.80 -14.60
CA LYS A 187 19.77 -2.90 -13.92
C LYS A 187 19.26 -1.46 -14.03
N GLY A 188 19.20 -0.77 -12.90
CA GLY A 188 18.69 0.58 -12.79
C GLY A 188 17.19 0.67 -12.47
N ALA A 189 16.52 -0.46 -12.23
CA ALA A 189 15.13 -0.45 -11.78
C ALA A 189 14.99 0.15 -10.36
N ILE A 190 13.78 0.60 -10.05
CA ILE A 190 13.40 1.17 -8.75
C ILE A 190 12.37 0.28 -8.07
N LEU A 191 12.51 0.12 -6.75
CA LEU A 191 11.49 -0.50 -5.91
C LEU A 191 10.80 0.55 -5.04
N ILE A 192 9.48 0.54 -5.01
CA ILE A 192 8.66 1.38 -4.13
C ILE A 192 7.81 0.46 -3.27
N ASN A 193 8.00 0.50 -1.95
CA ASN A 193 7.22 -0.32 -1.01
C ASN A 193 6.32 0.55 -0.14
N ILE A 194 5.02 0.44 -0.38
CA ILE A 194 3.93 1.06 0.40
C ILE A 194 2.95 0.01 0.95
N ALA A 195 3.38 -1.26 0.97
CA ALA A 195 2.61 -2.39 1.44
C ALA A 195 2.89 -2.65 2.92
N ARG A 196 3.77 -3.62 3.18
CA ARG A 196 4.39 -3.92 4.47
C ARG A 196 5.85 -4.27 4.21
N GLY A 197 6.73 -4.03 5.16
CA GLY A 197 8.16 -4.31 4.99
C GLY A 197 8.43 -5.77 4.62
N ASN A 198 7.77 -6.71 5.31
CA ASN A 198 7.92 -8.15 5.12
C ASN A 198 7.50 -8.68 3.73
N VAL A 199 6.93 -7.86 2.84
CA VAL A 199 6.65 -8.27 1.45
C VAL A 199 7.95 -8.39 0.63
N VAL A 200 9.01 -7.71 1.07
CA VAL A 200 10.36 -7.78 0.48
C VAL A 200 11.29 -8.44 1.48
N ASP A 201 12.23 -9.26 1.01
CA ASP A 201 13.38 -9.62 1.84
C ASP A 201 14.31 -8.39 1.96
N GLU A 202 14.30 -7.74 3.13
CA GLU A 202 15.00 -6.46 3.33
C GLU A 202 16.52 -6.61 3.16
N GLN A 203 17.09 -7.76 3.53
CA GLN A 203 18.52 -8.04 3.35
C GLN A 203 18.88 -8.18 1.87
N ALA A 204 18.04 -8.86 1.08
CA ALA A 204 18.22 -8.95 -0.36
C ALA A 204 18.10 -7.57 -1.04
N LEU A 205 17.16 -6.74 -0.57
CA LEU A 205 16.99 -5.37 -1.04
C LEU A 205 18.24 -4.51 -0.77
N ILE A 206 18.72 -4.50 0.48
CA ILE A 206 19.95 -3.81 0.91
C ILE A 206 21.13 -4.22 0.04
N LYS A 207 21.32 -5.53 -0.19
CA LYS A 207 22.39 -6.07 -1.03
C LYS A 207 22.28 -5.60 -2.48
N SER A 208 21.08 -5.57 -3.04
CA SER A 208 20.82 -5.12 -4.42
C SER A 208 21.12 -3.63 -4.62
N LEU A 209 20.70 -2.80 -3.66
CA LEU A 209 20.95 -1.36 -3.63
C LEU A 209 22.44 -1.06 -3.48
N TYR A 210 23.12 -1.74 -2.55
CA TYR A 210 24.56 -1.56 -2.32
C TYR A 210 25.39 -1.91 -3.55
N LYS A 211 25.00 -2.95 -4.30
CA LYS A 211 25.65 -3.34 -5.56
C LYS A 211 25.32 -2.42 -6.75
N GLY A 212 24.39 -1.47 -6.59
CA GLY A 212 23.89 -0.62 -7.68
C GLY A 212 23.18 -1.41 -8.78
N HIS A 213 22.58 -2.56 -8.43
CA HIS A 213 21.69 -3.27 -9.35
C HIS A 213 20.34 -2.54 -9.46
N LEU A 214 19.73 -2.22 -8.32
CA LEU A 214 18.68 -1.21 -8.25
C LEU A 214 19.28 0.19 -8.17
N ASP A 215 18.69 1.15 -8.90
CA ASP A 215 19.12 2.55 -8.81
C ASP A 215 18.56 3.25 -7.58
N GLY A 216 17.59 2.64 -6.88
CA GLY A 216 17.06 3.16 -5.64
C GLY A 216 15.83 2.42 -5.10
N ALA A 217 15.50 2.74 -3.85
CA ALA A 217 14.30 2.26 -3.17
C ALA A 217 13.59 3.38 -2.40
N TYR A 218 12.27 3.39 -2.47
CA TYR A 218 11.42 4.38 -1.79
C TYR A 218 10.47 3.64 -0.87
N LEU A 219 10.69 3.77 0.44
CA LEU A 219 10.14 2.87 1.45
C LEU A 219 9.32 3.66 2.45
N ASP A 220 8.04 3.31 2.59
CA ASP A 220 7.19 3.80 3.69
C ASP A 220 7.08 2.77 4.83
N VAL A 221 7.53 1.54 4.60
CA VAL A 221 7.35 0.41 5.51
C VAL A 221 8.61 -0.44 5.59
N PHE A 222 8.84 -1.07 6.74
CA PHE A 222 10.08 -1.80 7.08
C PHE A 222 9.78 -3.13 7.78
N GLU A 223 10.69 -4.11 7.69
CA GLU A 223 10.47 -5.42 8.36
C GLU A 223 10.32 -5.26 9.88
N LYS A 224 11.02 -4.26 10.43
CA LYS A 224 10.93 -3.86 11.83
C LYS A 224 10.61 -2.38 11.91
N GLU A 225 9.49 -2.06 12.55
CA GLU A 225 9.04 -0.68 12.75
C GLU A 225 8.95 -0.36 14.26
N PRO A 226 9.48 0.80 14.70
CA PRO A 226 10.26 1.77 13.94
C PRO A 226 11.58 1.20 13.40
N LEU A 227 12.04 1.73 12.25
CA LEU A 227 13.29 1.30 11.62
C LEU A 227 14.46 1.48 12.62
N PRO A 228 15.23 0.42 12.94
CA PRO A 228 16.37 0.52 13.86
C PRO A 228 17.39 1.56 13.42
N LYS A 229 18.00 2.27 14.38
CA LYS A 229 18.98 3.34 14.10
C LYS A 229 20.22 2.82 13.39
N GLU A 230 20.53 1.54 13.59
CA GLU A 230 21.68 0.83 13.02
C GLU A 230 21.39 0.31 11.60
N SER A 231 20.17 0.46 11.09
CA SER A 231 19.82 -0.01 9.75
C SER A 231 20.68 0.68 8.69
N PRO A 232 21.29 -0.07 7.75
CA PRO A 232 22.10 0.53 6.69
C PRO A 232 21.27 1.38 5.72
N LEU A 233 19.94 1.17 5.65
CA LEU A 233 19.05 1.94 4.78
C LEU A 233 19.13 3.45 5.06
N TRP A 234 19.42 3.86 6.31
CA TRP A 234 19.55 5.28 6.67
C TRP A 234 20.69 6.01 5.94
N SER A 235 21.77 5.31 5.58
CA SER A 235 22.96 5.91 5.00
C SER A 235 23.07 5.71 3.48
N MET A 236 22.13 4.98 2.88
CA MET A 236 22.13 4.73 1.44
C MET A 236 21.61 5.96 0.67
N PRO A 237 22.43 6.59 -0.20
CA PRO A 237 22.05 7.84 -0.88
C PRO A 237 20.94 7.66 -1.93
N ASN A 238 20.65 6.41 -2.31
CA ASN A 238 19.61 6.02 -3.24
C ASN A 238 18.35 5.45 -2.54
N VAL A 239 18.22 5.66 -1.23
CA VAL A 239 17.04 5.23 -0.46
C VAL A 239 16.29 6.45 0.09
N LEU A 240 14.97 6.46 -0.07
CA LEU A 240 14.08 7.37 0.66
C LEU A 240 13.33 6.58 1.73
N ILE A 241 13.36 7.10 2.97
CA ILE A 241 12.63 6.56 4.11
C ILE A 241 11.50 7.52 4.47
N SER A 242 10.27 7.02 4.41
CA SER A 242 9.10 7.63 5.03
C SER A 242 8.71 6.81 6.26
N PRO A 243 8.44 7.43 7.42
CA PRO A 243 8.17 6.72 8.66
C PRO A 243 6.71 6.23 8.73
N HIS A 244 6.30 5.34 7.80
CA HIS A 244 4.95 4.79 7.71
C HIS A 244 3.85 5.85 7.79
N SER A 245 4.07 6.93 7.05
CA SER A 245 3.24 8.14 7.09
C SER A 245 2.82 8.59 5.69
N ALA A 246 3.17 7.86 4.63
CA ALA A 246 2.81 8.22 3.26
C ALA A 246 1.29 8.17 3.02
N SER A 247 0.54 7.46 3.86
CA SER A 247 -0.92 7.41 3.85
C SER A 247 -1.59 8.53 4.66
N THR A 248 -0.84 9.20 5.53
CA THR A 248 -1.36 10.20 6.48
C THR A 248 -1.72 11.48 5.74
N SER A 249 -2.93 11.97 5.98
CA SER A 249 -3.42 13.21 5.37
C SER A 249 -4.14 14.04 6.42
N ILE A 250 -4.00 15.37 6.35
CA ILE A 250 -4.81 16.28 7.19
C ILE A 250 -6.32 16.09 6.98
N ARG A 251 -6.73 15.48 5.85
CA ARG A 251 -8.13 15.17 5.52
C ARG A 251 -8.58 13.80 6.04
N GLU A 252 -7.70 13.01 6.63
CA GLU A 252 -7.99 11.62 7.03
C GLU A 252 -9.24 11.51 7.91
N ASN A 253 -9.28 12.24 9.02
CA ASN A 253 -10.44 12.24 9.92
C ASN A 253 -11.73 12.70 9.22
N TYR A 254 -11.63 13.68 8.31
CA TYR A 254 -12.78 14.13 7.51
C TYR A 254 -13.28 12.99 6.61
N LEU A 255 -12.40 12.32 5.87
CA LEU A 255 -12.76 11.23 4.95
C LEU A 255 -13.32 10.00 5.67
N ILE A 256 -12.76 9.66 6.84
CA ILE A 256 -13.28 8.57 7.68
C ILE A 256 -14.69 8.90 8.18
N THR A 257 -14.88 10.14 8.64
CA THR A 257 -16.19 10.61 9.12
C THR A 257 -17.22 10.66 8.00
N GLU A 258 -16.83 11.09 6.80
CA GLU A 258 -17.68 11.10 5.60
C GLU A 258 -18.09 9.67 5.21
N LEU A 259 -17.13 8.74 5.18
CA LEU A 259 -17.40 7.32 4.94
C LEU A 259 -18.36 6.72 5.98
N PHE A 260 -18.17 7.04 7.27
CA PHE A 260 -19.07 6.62 8.33
C PHE A 260 -20.48 7.19 8.11
N CYS A 261 -20.59 8.49 7.81
CA CYS A 261 -21.88 9.14 7.53
C CYS A 261 -22.59 8.48 6.35
N ASP A 262 -21.87 8.10 5.29
CA ASP A 262 -22.44 7.42 4.14
C ASP A 262 -22.87 6.00 4.46
N ASN A 263 -22.06 5.24 5.20
CA ASN A 263 -22.45 3.93 5.70
C ASN A 263 -23.64 4.00 6.66
N LEU A 264 -23.75 5.04 7.49
CA LEU A 264 -24.87 5.22 8.39
C LEU A 264 -26.17 5.44 7.61
N LYS A 265 -26.14 6.24 6.53
CA LYS A 265 -27.29 6.41 5.63
C LYS A 265 -27.70 5.08 4.98
N LEU A 266 -26.74 4.24 4.60
CA LEU A 266 -27.00 2.90 4.01
C LEU A 266 -27.57 1.94 5.07
N TYR A 267 -26.99 1.93 6.26
CA TYR A 267 -27.39 1.10 7.40
C TYR A 267 -28.85 1.37 7.78
N LEU A 268 -29.23 2.65 7.94
CA LEU A 268 -30.61 3.05 8.28
C LEU A 268 -31.63 2.66 7.20
N LYS A 269 -31.18 2.42 5.96
CA LYS A 269 -32.00 1.97 4.84
C LYS A 269 -31.93 0.45 4.61
N ASN A 270 -31.24 -0.30 5.48
CA ASN A 270 -30.94 -1.73 5.30
C ASN A 270 -30.28 -2.04 3.94
N GLN A 271 -29.42 -1.13 3.46
CA GLN A 271 -28.67 -1.29 2.22
C GLN A 271 -27.26 -1.83 2.50
N PRO A 272 -26.61 -2.51 1.53
CA PRO A 272 -25.24 -2.98 1.69
C PRO A 272 -24.28 -1.83 2.01
N LEU A 273 -23.49 -2.00 3.07
CA LEU A 273 -22.50 -1.01 3.47
C LEU A 273 -21.28 -1.03 2.54
N ILE A 274 -20.59 0.10 2.48
CA ILE A 274 -19.31 0.26 1.82
C ILE A 274 -18.22 -0.34 2.71
N ASN A 275 -17.27 -1.07 2.11
CA ASN A 275 -16.11 -1.66 2.77
C ASN A 275 -16.43 -2.70 3.85
N VAL A 276 -17.47 -3.51 3.66
CA VAL A 276 -17.73 -4.66 4.54
C VAL A 276 -16.53 -5.61 4.52
N PHE A 277 -15.96 -5.82 5.70
CA PHE A 277 -14.82 -6.68 5.94
C PHE A 277 -15.21 -8.16 5.82
N ASN A 278 -14.39 -8.97 5.16
CA ASN A 278 -14.62 -10.41 5.08
C ASN A 278 -13.79 -11.14 6.13
N THR A 279 -14.43 -11.54 7.24
CA THR A 279 -13.78 -12.22 8.36
C THR A 279 -13.06 -13.51 7.98
N LYS A 280 -13.55 -14.25 6.97
CA LYS A 280 -12.89 -15.49 6.50
C LYS A 280 -11.65 -15.24 5.66
N ARG A 281 -11.57 -14.09 5.00
CA ARG A 281 -10.45 -13.72 4.12
C ARG A 281 -9.45 -12.79 4.80
N LEU A 282 -9.86 -12.22 5.93
CA LEU A 282 -9.12 -11.23 6.72
C LEU A 282 -8.85 -9.90 5.99
N TYR A 283 -9.64 -9.56 4.97
CA TYR A 283 -9.59 -8.25 4.27
C TYR A 283 -10.89 -7.95 3.51
#